data_AF-A0A442B247-F1
#
_entry.id   AF-A0A442B247-F1
#
_cell.length_a   1.000
_cell.length_b   1.000
_cell.length_c   1.000
_cell.angle_alpha   90.00
_cell.angle_beta   90.00
_cell.angle_gamma   90.00
#
_symmetry.space_group_name_H-M   'P 1'
#
loop_
_entity.id
_entity.type
_entity.pdbx_description
1 polymer ?
#
loop_
_entity_poly.entity_id
_entity_poly.type
_entity_poly.pdbx_seq_one_letter_code
_entity_poly.pdbx_strand_id
1 'polypeptide(L)'
;MPFAEDGHAEGDPPSRAEIDFDRDIDLLIFDFWKATLPDIDITFQLPLALEALREFKPTFQLDAERRDKLINAIADAAGALIRKLPHVYNPRMVAVCMTAATIVVRDWAEDDQQKAAHHPHRLVDARLHVRILERDLHNVCDFAWLQQRKAGRQQEVVRSLLLRANDIATEQVAA
;
A
#
# COMPACT_ATOMS: atom_id res chain seq x y z
N MET A 1 -24.49 -5.04 -9.75
CA MET A 1 -23.58 -6.22 -9.67
C MET A 1 -24.27 -7.31 -8.85
N PRO A 2 -24.05 -8.61 -9.10
CA PRO A 2 -24.59 -9.65 -8.21
C PRO A 2 -23.87 -9.66 -6.86
N PHE A 3 -24.57 -10.01 -5.79
CA PHE A 3 -23.96 -10.33 -4.50
C PHE A 3 -23.17 -11.64 -4.63
N ALA A 4 -22.06 -11.79 -3.90
CA ALA A 4 -21.56 -13.12 -3.57
C ALA A 4 -22.61 -13.74 -2.65
N GLU A 5 -23.22 -14.84 -3.06
CA GLU A 5 -24.30 -15.45 -2.28
C GLU A 5 -23.70 -16.12 -1.04
N ASP A 6 -23.73 -15.45 0.11
CA ASP A 6 -23.63 -16.12 1.41
C ASP A 6 -24.92 -16.93 1.59
N GLY A 7 -24.88 -18.18 1.12
CA GLY A 7 -25.98 -19.13 1.15
C GLY A 7 -26.57 -19.33 2.55
N HIS A 8 -27.68 -18.65 2.85
CA HIS A 8 -28.56 -18.93 3.98
C HIS A 8 -29.98 -19.32 3.54
N ALA A 9 -30.05 -20.11 2.47
CA ALA A 9 -31.16 -21.01 2.17
C ALA A 9 -30.58 -22.24 1.47
N GLU A 10 -30.22 -23.29 2.23
CA GLU A 10 -29.76 -24.63 1.73
C GLU A 10 -29.17 -24.60 0.30
N GLY A 11 -28.06 -23.87 0.12
CA GLY A 11 -27.61 -23.38 -1.19
C GLY A 11 -26.34 -24.05 -1.68
N ASP A 12 -26.20 -24.15 -2.99
CA ASP A 12 -25.05 -24.74 -3.68
C ASP A 12 -23.71 -24.21 -3.14
N PRO A 13 -22.64 -25.04 -3.15
CA PRO A 13 -21.33 -24.60 -2.71
C PRO A 13 -20.86 -23.40 -3.53
N PRO A 14 -20.09 -22.47 -2.93
CA PRO A 14 -19.63 -21.26 -3.60
C PRO A 14 -18.90 -21.61 -4.90
N SER A 15 -19.19 -20.83 -5.93
CA SER A 15 -18.54 -20.98 -7.22
C SER A 15 -17.05 -20.69 -7.10
N ARG A 16 -16.26 -21.19 -8.06
CA ARG A 16 -14.83 -20.90 -8.11
C ARG A 16 -14.53 -19.39 -8.18
N ALA A 17 -15.38 -18.65 -8.88
CA ALA A 17 -15.23 -17.21 -9.05
C ALA A 17 -15.48 -16.45 -7.73
N GLU A 18 -16.45 -16.88 -6.92
CA GLU A 18 -16.68 -16.30 -5.59
C GLU A 18 -15.52 -16.58 -4.64
N ILE A 19 -15.00 -17.83 -4.65
CA ILE A 19 -13.84 -18.20 -3.84
C ILE A 19 -12.60 -17.36 -4.22
N ASP A 20 -12.36 -17.17 -5.51
CA ASP A 20 -11.20 -16.39 -5.97
C ASP A 20 -11.39 -14.88 -5.67
N PHE A 21 -12.61 -14.34 -5.78
CA PHE A 21 -12.93 -12.97 -5.35
C PHE A 21 -12.71 -12.76 -3.86
N ASP A 22 -13.22 -13.67 -3.02
CA ASP A 22 -13.06 -13.61 -1.57
C ASP A 22 -11.58 -13.66 -1.18
N ARG A 23 -10.82 -14.53 -1.83
CA ARG A 23 -9.37 -14.61 -1.65
C ARG A 23 -8.68 -13.29 -2.01
N ASP A 24 -9.07 -12.64 -3.10
CA ASP A 24 -8.46 -11.38 -3.52
C ASP A 24 -8.77 -10.25 -2.51
N ILE A 25 -9.98 -10.22 -1.95
CA ILE A 25 -10.34 -9.29 -0.86
C ILE A 25 -9.52 -9.57 0.40
N ASP A 26 -9.37 -10.84 0.79
CA ASP A 26 -8.56 -11.23 1.95
C ASP A 26 -7.08 -10.86 1.76
N LEU A 27 -6.56 -10.97 0.53
CA LEU A 27 -5.21 -10.53 0.19
C LEU A 27 -5.07 -9.00 0.33
N LEU A 28 -6.05 -8.22 -0.15
CA LEU A 28 -6.06 -6.77 0.04
C LEU A 28 -6.09 -6.39 1.52
N ILE A 29 -6.95 -7.02 2.32
CA ILE A 29 -7.01 -6.82 3.78
C ILE A 29 -5.65 -7.12 4.40
N PHE A 30 -5.06 -8.26 4.03
CA PHE A 30 -3.76 -8.68 4.52
C PHE A 30 -2.64 -7.70 4.14
N ASP A 31 -2.63 -7.16 2.93
CA ASP A 31 -1.61 -6.20 2.48
C ASP A 31 -1.67 -4.87 3.24
N PHE A 32 -2.88 -4.36 3.51
CA PHE A 32 -3.05 -3.17 4.38
C PHE A 32 -2.62 -3.47 5.81
N TRP A 33 -3.03 -4.62 6.36
CA TRP A 33 -2.59 -5.04 7.70
C TRP A 33 -1.07 -5.18 7.78
N LYS A 34 -0.43 -5.79 6.78
CA LYS A 34 1.02 -6.01 6.73
C LYS A 34 1.79 -4.69 6.79
N ALA A 35 1.28 -3.63 6.16
CA ALA A 35 1.89 -2.29 6.22
C ALA A 35 1.97 -1.72 7.66
N THR A 36 1.10 -2.19 8.55
CA THR A 36 1.06 -1.76 9.96
C THR A 36 2.16 -2.39 10.82
N LEU A 37 2.72 -3.53 10.40
CA LEU A 37 3.67 -4.31 11.20
C LEU A 37 4.96 -3.54 11.49
N PRO A 38 5.55 -3.63 12.71
CA PRO A 38 6.68 -2.78 13.11
C PRO A 38 7.88 -2.82 12.17
N ASP A 39 8.26 -4.02 11.71
CA ASP A 39 9.47 -4.25 10.92
C ASP A 39 9.25 -4.10 9.40
N ILE A 40 8.02 -3.81 8.99
CA ILE A 40 7.70 -3.57 7.59
C ILE A 40 7.88 -2.10 7.26
N ASP A 41 8.71 -1.85 6.24
CA ASP A 41 8.83 -0.55 5.61
C ASP A 41 7.49 -0.18 4.95
N ILE A 42 6.79 0.74 5.61
CA ILE A 42 5.48 1.19 5.17
C ILE A 42 5.56 1.98 3.87
N THR A 43 6.71 2.59 3.56
CA THR A 43 6.93 3.34 2.31
C THR A 43 7.10 2.40 1.12
N PHE A 44 7.41 1.13 1.38
CA PHE A 44 7.44 0.06 0.38
C PHE A 44 6.12 -0.72 0.31
N GLN A 45 5.59 -1.18 1.45
CA GLN A 45 4.42 -2.09 1.45
C GLN A 45 3.09 -1.38 1.17
N LEU A 46 2.87 -0.19 1.73
CA LEU A 46 1.59 0.51 1.55
C LEU A 46 1.31 0.93 0.09
N PRO A 47 2.27 1.45 -0.70
CA PRO A 47 1.97 1.79 -2.08
C PRO A 47 1.58 0.57 -2.93
N LEU A 48 2.14 -0.62 -2.66
CA LEU A 48 1.70 -1.86 -3.32
C LEU A 48 0.23 -2.19 -3.00
N ALA A 49 -0.18 -2.03 -1.74
CA ALA A 49 -1.57 -2.23 -1.34
C ALA A 49 -2.52 -1.19 -1.97
N LEU A 50 -2.09 0.08 -2.07
CA LEU A 50 -2.85 1.16 -2.71
C LEU A 50 -2.97 0.95 -4.23
N GLU A 51 -1.91 0.48 -4.88
CA GLU A 51 -1.92 0.09 -6.30
C GLU A 51 -2.90 -1.06 -6.53
N ALA A 52 -2.80 -2.14 -5.75
CA ALA A 52 -3.71 -3.27 -5.81
C ALA A 52 -5.18 -2.83 -5.62
N LEU A 53 -5.45 -1.99 -4.62
CA LEU A 53 -6.78 -1.42 -4.38
C LEU A 53 -7.29 -0.61 -5.60
N ARG A 54 -6.42 0.22 -6.19
CA ARG A 54 -6.76 1.08 -7.34
C ARG A 54 -7.07 0.27 -8.59
N GLU A 55 -6.34 -0.83 -8.79
CA GLU A 55 -6.42 -1.66 -9.99
C GLU A 55 -7.45 -2.78 -9.88
N PHE A 56 -7.86 -3.12 -8.66
CA PHE A 56 -8.90 -4.10 -8.40
C PHE A 56 -10.22 -3.71 -9.07
N LYS A 57 -10.79 -4.66 -9.79
CA LYS A 57 -12.07 -4.54 -10.48
C LYS A 57 -13.01 -5.58 -9.86
N PRO A 58 -13.88 -5.19 -8.91
CA PRO A 58 -14.78 -6.15 -8.29
C PRO A 58 -15.71 -6.76 -9.33
N THR A 59 -15.78 -8.08 -9.35
CA THR A 59 -16.76 -8.84 -10.14
C THR A 59 -18.06 -9.07 -9.39
N PHE A 60 -18.00 -9.06 -8.05
CA PHE A 60 -19.11 -9.22 -7.13
C PHE A 60 -19.24 -7.98 -6.25
N GLN A 61 -20.46 -7.73 -5.77
CA GLN A 61 -20.69 -6.72 -4.75
C GLN A 61 -20.11 -7.18 -3.42
N LEU A 62 -19.35 -6.31 -2.76
CA LEU A 62 -18.70 -6.62 -1.50
C LEU A 62 -19.72 -6.63 -0.36
N ASP A 63 -19.72 -7.68 0.44
CA ASP A 63 -20.57 -7.78 1.63
C ASP A 63 -20.16 -6.77 2.72
N ALA A 64 -21.08 -6.48 3.64
CA ALA A 64 -20.88 -5.47 4.67
C ALA A 64 -19.73 -5.83 5.63
N GLU A 65 -19.56 -7.11 5.97
CA GLU A 65 -18.54 -7.54 6.92
C GLU A 65 -17.13 -7.35 6.34
N ARG A 66 -16.90 -7.83 5.11
CA ARG A 66 -15.62 -7.67 4.42
C ARG A 66 -15.32 -6.22 4.09
N ARG A 67 -16.34 -5.45 3.67
CA ARG A 67 -16.22 -3.99 3.49
C ARG A 67 -15.68 -3.33 4.76
N ASP A 68 -16.27 -3.63 5.91
CA ASP A 68 -15.90 -3.00 7.17
C ASP A 68 -14.52 -3.47 7.65
N LYS A 69 -14.17 -4.75 7.47
CA LYS A 69 -12.80 -5.26 7.71
C LYS A 69 -11.75 -4.52 6.87
N LEU A 70 -12.00 -4.36 5.58
CA LEU A 70 -11.08 -3.67 4.68
C LEU A 70 -10.97 -2.16 5.02
N ILE A 71 -12.08 -1.50 5.34
CA ILE A 71 -12.06 -0.11 5.81
C ILE A 71 -11.24 0.04 7.09
N ASN A 72 -11.39 -0.88 8.05
CA ASN A 72 -10.61 -0.86 9.28
C ASN A 72 -9.12 -1.08 9.01
N ALA A 73 -8.76 -2.02 8.13
CA ALA A 73 -7.37 -2.23 7.73
C ALA A 73 -6.75 -0.98 7.08
N ILE A 74 -7.51 -0.28 6.23
CA ILE A 74 -7.10 1.01 5.65
C ILE A 74 -6.90 2.06 6.76
N ALA A 75 -7.81 2.15 7.73
CA ALA A 75 -7.69 3.10 8.85
C ALA A 75 -6.46 2.81 9.72
N ASP A 76 -6.19 1.54 10.01
CA ASP A 76 -5.00 1.12 10.76
C ASP A 76 -3.70 1.44 10.00
N ALA A 77 -3.69 1.19 8.69
CA ALA A 77 -2.58 1.57 7.81
C ALA A 77 -2.37 3.10 7.79
N ALA A 78 -3.44 3.89 7.79
CA ALA A 78 -3.35 5.36 7.88
C ALA A 78 -2.73 5.80 9.21
N GLY A 79 -3.16 5.21 10.32
CA GLY A 79 -2.60 5.47 11.64
C GLY A 79 -1.12 5.06 11.72
N ALA A 80 -0.76 3.90 11.16
CA ALA A 80 0.62 3.45 11.08
C ALA A 80 1.48 4.41 10.23
N LEU A 81 0.94 4.89 9.10
CA LEU A 81 1.64 5.81 8.22
C LEU A 81 1.96 7.14 8.91
N ILE A 82 0.99 7.72 9.63
CA ILE A 82 1.18 8.95 10.39
C ILE A 82 2.25 8.78 11.49
N ARG A 83 2.31 7.60 12.13
CA ARG A 83 3.31 7.31 13.18
C ARG A 83 4.71 7.06 12.63
N LYS A 84 4.81 6.37 11.49
CA LYS A 84 6.09 5.89 10.93
C LYS A 84 6.76 6.89 9.99
N LEU A 85 6.00 7.76 9.31
CA LEU A 85 6.58 8.71 8.37
C LEU A 85 7.31 9.86 9.08
N PRO A 86 8.35 10.43 8.45
CA PRO A 86 9.01 11.63 8.93
C PRO A 86 8.01 12.79 9.11
N HIS A 87 8.26 13.68 10.08
CA HIS A 87 7.43 14.87 10.37
C HIS A 87 7.23 15.84 9.19
N VAL A 88 7.90 15.62 8.07
CA VAL A 88 7.74 16.37 6.83
C VAL A 88 6.41 16.05 6.13
N TYR A 89 5.82 14.87 6.41
CA TYR A 89 4.52 14.51 5.85
C TYR A 89 3.39 15.22 6.59
N ASN A 90 2.51 15.87 5.83
CA ASN A 90 1.31 16.49 6.37
C ASN A 90 0.29 15.40 6.75
N PRO A 91 -0.05 15.21 8.05
CA PRO A 91 -1.00 14.18 8.46
C PRO A 91 -2.39 14.36 7.83
N ARG A 92 -2.76 15.60 7.49
CA ARG A 92 -4.02 15.90 6.81
C ARG A 92 -4.05 15.33 5.40
N MET A 93 -2.93 15.34 4.68
CA MET A 93 -2.86 14.76 3.33
C MET A 93 -3.03 13.24 3.40
N VAL A 94 -2.39 12.59 4.36
CA VAL A 94 -2.56 11.15 4.62
C VAL A 94 -4.02 10.84 4.93
N ALA A 95 -4.64 11.58 5.84
CA ALA A 95 -6.05 11.37 6.19
C ALA A 95 -6.99 11.51 4.98
N VAL A 96 -6.79 12.53 4.14
CA VAL A 96 -7.59 12.73 2.92
C VAL A 96 -7.43 11.55 1.95
N CYS A 97 -6.20 11.15 1.65
CA CYS A 97 -5.95 10.09 0.67
C CYS A 97 -6.39 8.71 1.17
N MET A 98 -6.21 8.41 2.45
CA MET A 98 -6.68 7.17 3.05
C MET A 98 -8.22 7.14 3.19
N THR A 99 -8.86 8.29 3.46
CA THR A 99 -10.32 8.39 3.39
C THR A 99 -10.82 8.14 1.96
N ALA A 100 -10.12 8.66 0.95
CA ALA A 100 -10.42 8.37 -0.44
C ALA A 100 -10.32 6.87 -0.77
N ALA A 101 -9.35 6.14 -0.21
CA ALA A 101 -9.30 4.67 -0.33
C ALA A 101 -10.57 4.00 0.22
N THR A 102 -11.11 4.47 1.34
CA THR A 102 -12.39 3.94 1.87
C THR A 102 -13.58 4.23 0.97
N ILE A 103 -13.56 5.33 0.20
CA ILE A 103 -14.60 5.64 -0.79
C ILE A 103 -14.60 4.60 -1.92
N VAL A 104 -13.41 4.19 -2.38
CA VAL A 104 -13.28 3.13 -3.40
C VAL A 104 -13.89 1.82 -2.90
N VAL A 105 -13.58 1.42 -1.66
CA VAL A 105 -14.13 0.20 -1.04
C VAL A 105 -15.64 0.29 -0.84
N ARG A 106 -16.16 1.44 -0.43
CA ARG A 106 -17.61 1.66 -0.28
C ARG A 106 -18.34 1.53 -1.61
N ASP A 107 -17.78 2.06 -2.69
CA ASP A 107 -18.35 1.91 -4.03
C ASP A 107 -18.51 0.42 -4.42
N TRP A 108 -17.60 -0.46 -3.98
CA TRP A 108 -17.71 -1.90 -4.27
C TRP A 108 -18.87 -2.59 -3.53
N ALA A 109 -19.30 -2.02 -2.41
CA ALA A 109 -20.42 -2.52 -1.61
C ALA A 109 -21.75 -1.82 -1.94
N GLU A 110 -21.74 -0.74 -2.72
CA GLU A 110 -22.93 0.02 -3.10
C GLU A 110 -23.67 -0.65 -4.27
N ASP A 111 -25.01 -0.63 -4.22
CA ASP A 111 -25.85 -1.00 -5.37
C ASP A 111 -25.93 0.13 -6.41
N ASP A 112 -26.52 -0.15 -7.57
CA ASP A 112 -26.58 0.83 -8.67
C ASP A 112 -27.41 2.09 -8.32
N GLN A 113 -28.41 1.96 -7.43
CA GLN A 113 -29.23 3.09 -6.98
C GLN A 113 -28.45 3.99 -6.02
N GLN A 114 -27.70 3.40 -5.10
CA GLN A 114 -26.81 4.10 -4.19
C GLN A 114 -25.72 4.82 -4.98
N LYS A 115 -25.10 4.15 -5.97
CA LYS A 115 -24.10 4.76 -6.87
C LYS A 115 -24.65 5.97 -7.61
N ALA A 116 -25.86 5.87 -8.15
CA ALA A 116 -26.50 6.95 -8.88
C ALA A 116 -26.83 8.19 -8.00
N ALA A 117 -26.95 8.02 -6.68
CA ALA A 117 -27.19 9.12 -5.75
C ALA A 117 -25.92 9.97 -5.47
N HIS A 118 -24.74 9.48 -5.84
CA HIS A 118 -23.48 10.19 -5.61
C HIS A 118 -23.09 11.11 -6.77
N HIS A 119 -22.17 12.04 -6.48
CA HIS A 119 -21.60 12.90 -7.51
C HIS A 119 -20.83 12.07 -8.57
N PRO A 120 -21.00 12.34 -9.88
CA PRO A 120 -20.41 11.53 -10.96
C PRO A 120 -18.88 11.36 -10.90
N HIS A 121 -18.18 12.35 -10.33
CA HIS A 121 -16.72 12.34 -10.23
C HIS A 121 -16.17 11.75 -8.92
N ARG A 122 -17.02 11.39 -7.95
CA ARG A 122 -16.62 10.90 -6.62
C ARG A 122 -15.58 9.77 -6.70
N LEU A 123 -15.83 8.75 -7.51
CA LEU A 123 -14.93 7.59 -7.61
C LEU A 123 -13.64 7.93 -8.36
N VAL A 124 -13.72 8.79 -9.38
CA VAL A 124 -12.56 9.25 -10.16
C VAL A 124 -11.62 10.06 -9.28
N ASP A 125 -12.16 11.00 -8.52
CA ASP A 125 -11.41 11.85 -7.59
C ASP A 125 -10.81 11.01 -6.45
N ALA A 126 -11.56 10.04 -5.92
CA ALA A 126 -11.07 9.14 -4.90
C ALA A 126 -9.86 8.32 -5.38
N ARG A 127 -9.94 7.72 -6.58
CA ARG A 127 -8.81 6.99 -7.20
C ARG A 127 -7.62 7.89 -7.47
N LEU A 128 -7.83 9.16 -7.83
CA LEU A 128 -6.75 10.12 -8.02
C LEU A 128 -6.02 10.40 -6.70
N HIS A 129 -6.75 10.60 -5.60
CA HIS A 129 -6.14 10.77 -4.28
C HIS A 129 -5.35 9.54 -3.82
N VAL A 130 -5.87 8.33 -4.04
CA VAL A 130 -5.14 7.09 -3.78
C VAL A 130 -3.82 7.06 -4.58
N ARG A 131 -3.87 7.40 -5.87
CA ARG A 131 -2.69 7.44 -6.74
C ARG A 131 -1.66 8.49 -6.34
N ILE A 132 -2.09 9.65 -5.82
CA ILE A 132 -1.17 10.67 -5.31
C ILE A 132 -0.36 10.11 -4.15
N LEU A 133 -1.04 9.52 -3.16
CA LEU A 133 -0.36 8.94 -2.00
C LEU A 133 0.54 7.76 -2.40
N GLU A 134 0.06 6.86 -3.25
CA GLU A 134 0.84 5.75 -3.84
C GLU A 134 2.17 6.26 -4.42
N ARG A 135 2.13 7.27 -5.28
CA ARG A 135 3.33 7.86 -5.90
C ARG A 135 4.24 8.54 -4.91
N ASP A 136 3.68 9.30 -3.98
CA ASP A 136 4.49 10.01 -2.98
C ASP A 136 5.24 9.01 -2.07
N LEU A 137 4.63 7.87 -1.74
CA LEU A 137 5.30 6.81 -0.98
C LEU A 137 6.38 6.10 -1.80
N HIS A 138 6.12 5.78 -3.07
CA HIS A 138 7.15 5.25 -3.97
C HIS A 138 8.36 6.18 -4.06
N ASN A 139 8.14 7.48 -4.23
CA ASN A 139 9.22 8.47 -4.29
C ASN A 139 10.07 8.49 -3.02
N VAL A 140 9.44 8.34 -1.85
CA VAL A 140 10.16 8.27 -0.57
C VAL A 140 10.99 6.98 -0.48
N CYS A 141 10.41 5.84 -0.84
CA CYS A 141 11.09 4.55 -0.85
C CYS A 141 12.30 4.57 -1.81
N ASP A 142 12.11 5.05 -3.04
CA ASP A 142 13.17 5.17 -4.05
C ASP A 142 14.29 6.12 -3.58
N PHE A 143 13.93 7.24 -2.97
CA PHE A 143 14.91 8.17 -2.42
C PHE A 143 15.72 7.54 -1.28
N ALA A 144 15.08 6.83 -0.35
CA ALA A 144 15.76 6.12 0.74
C ALA A 144 16.75 5.09 0.19
N TRP A 145 16.34 4.33 -0.83
CA TRP A 145 17.20 3.36 -1.51
C TRP A 145 18.40 4.03 -2.20
N LEU A 146 18.19 5.18 -2.86
CA LEU A 146 19.28 5.97 -3.46
C LEU A 146 20.28 6.46 -2.40
N GLN A 147 19.82 6.91 -1.23
CA GLN A 147 20.69 7.33 -0.13
C GLN A 147 21.49 6.15 0.42
N GLN A 148 20.87 4.98 0.61
CA GLN A 148 21.57 3.77 1.04
C GLN A 148 22.67 3.37 0.05
N ARG A 149 22.38 3.40 -1.25
CA ARG A 149 23.39 3.12 -2.30
C ARG A 149 24.51 4.14 -2.32
N LYS A 150 24.21 5.42 -2.08
CA LYS A 150 25.23 6.47 -1.97
C LYS A 150 26.16 6.21 -0.78
N ALA A 151 25.61 5.86 0.38
CA ALA A 151 26.39 5.51 1.56
C ALA A 151 27.28 4.27 1.33
N GLY A 152 26.74 3.22 0.69
CA GLY A 152 27.52 2.03 0.33
C GLY A 152 28.70 2.35 -0.59
N ARG A 153 28.49 3.15 -1.64
CA ARG A 153 29.58 3.61 -2.51
C ARG A 153 30.63 4.44 -1.78
N GLN A 154 30.22 5.30 -0.84
CA GLN A 154 31.17 6.06 -0.04
C GLN A 154 32.05 5.15 0.82
N GLN A 155 31.47 4.10 1.42
CA GLN A 155 32.23 3.12 2.18
C GLN A 155 33.21 2.34 1.31
N GLU A 156 32.82 1.95 0.09
CA GLU A 156 33.71 1.31 -0.89
C GLU A 156 34.89 2.20 -1.29
N VAL A 157 34.62 3.49 -1.56
CA VAL A 157 35.65 4.48 -1.90
C VAL A 157 36.62 4.66 -0.73
N VAL A 158 36.12 4.85 0.49
CA VAL A 158 36.98 4.98 1.69
C VAL A 158 37.82 3.72 1.89
N ARG A 159 37.23 2.52 1.75
CA ARG A 159 37.95 1.25 1.88
C ARG A 159 39.04 1.10 0.82
N SER A 160 38.78 1.50 -0.42
CA SER A 160 39.79 1.43 -1.49
C SER A 160 40.94 2.42 -1.29
N LEU A 161 40.66 3.63 -0.80
CA LEU A 161 41.70 4.61 -0.42
C LEU A 161 42.55 4.11 0.75
N LEU A 162 41.94 3.51 1.77
CA LEU A 162 42.65 2.94 2.91
C LEU A 162 43.53 1.75 2.51
N LEU A 163 43.04 0.84 1.67
CA LEU A 163 43.83 -0.27 1.14
C LEU A 163 45.04 0.24 0.36
N ARG A 164 44.82 1.19 -0.58
CA ARG A 164 45.90 1.78 -1.38
C ARG A 164 46.94 2.53 -0.53
N ALA A 165 46.50 3.24 0.52
CA ALA A 165 47.41 3.89 1.46
C ALA A 165 48.26 2.87 2.23
N ASN A 166 47.66 1.74 2.59
CA ASN A 166 48.36 0.66 3.29
C ASN A 166 49.37 -0.04 2.37
N ASP A 167 49.03 -0.28 1.10
CA ASP A 167 49.94 -0.86 0.12
C ASP A 167 51.19 0.03 -0.08
N ILE A 168 50.98 1.35 -0.22
CA ILE A 168 52.08 2.34 -0.33
C ILE A 168 52.97 2.33 0.92
N ALA A 169 52.38 2.28 2.12
CA ALA A 169 53.13 2.22 3.36
C ALA A 169 53.95 0.91 3.46
N THR A 170 53.41 -0.19 2.97
CA THR A 170 54.08 -1.50 3.00
C THR A 170 55.25 -1.55 2.00
N GLU A 171 55.09 -0.95 0.82
CA GLU A 171 56.17 -0.81 -0.17
C GLU A 171 57.32 0.08 0.33
N GLN A 172 57.04 1.16 1.06
CA GLN A 172 58.08 2.03 1.63
C GLN A 172 58.87 1.39 2.78
N VAL A 173 58.28 0.46 3.52
CA VAL A 173 58.97 -0.27 4.61
C VAL A 173 59.86 -1.40 4.06
N ALA A 174 59.60 -1.88 2.85
CA ALA A 174 60.34 -2.96 2.21
C ALA A 174 61.51 -2.50 1.32
N ALA A 175 61.66 -1.19 1.08
CA ALA A 175 62.72 -0.57 0.28
C ALA A 175 63.86 0.00 1.15
#